data_AF-A0A936YW74-F1
#
_entry.id   AF-A0A936YW74-F1
#
_cell.length_a   1.000
_cell.length_b   1.000
_cell.length_c   1.000
_cell.angle_alpha   90.00
_cell.angle_beta   90.00
_cell.angle_gamma   90.00
#
_symmetry.space_group_name_H-M   'P 1'
#
loop_
_entity.id
_entity.type
_entity.pdbx_description
1 polymer ?
#
loop_
_entity_poly.entity_id
_entity_poly.type
_entity_poly.pdbx_seq_one_letter_code
_entity_poly.pdbx_strand_id
1 'polypeptide(L)' 'MQITYVSETWPETTYEIESDRFGSYTIRADGRVIKRVTAVTEYLDKPKWGSKKLELNAIEDAKAAIARFRSPTG' A
#
# COMPACT_ATOMS: atom_id res chain seq x y z
N MET A 1 -0.50 -6.31 -8.40
CA MET A 1 0.81 -6.83 -7.95
C MET A 1 0.79 -7.06 -6.45
N GLN A 2 1.47 -8.09 -5.93
CA GLN A 2 1.61 -8.31 -4.49
C GLN A 2 3.10 -8.31 -4.12
N ILE A 3 3.46 -7.61 -3.05
CA ILE A 3 4.81 -7.61 -2.48
C ILE A 3 4.77 -7.80 -0.98
N THR A 4 5.84 -8.38 -0.46
CA THR A 4 6.14 -8.39 0.97
C THR A 4 7.05 -7.20 1.28
N TYR A 5 6.71 -6.44 2.32
CA TYR A 5 7.42 -5.24 2.74
C TYR A 5 7.69 -5.30 4.24
N VAL A 6 8.97 -5.24 4.60
CA VAL A 6 9.41 -5.02 5.99
C VAL A 6 9.66 -3.53 6.13
N SER A 7 8.93 -2.88 7.02
CA SER A 7 9.08 -1.44 7.22
C SER A 7 10.34 -1.13 8.01
N GLU A 8 11.02 -0.04 7.66
CA GLU A 8 12.17 0.44 8.45
C GLU A 8 11.74 0.91 9.84
N THR A 9 10.51 1.42 9.96
CA THR A 9 9.93 1.88 11.24
C THR A 9 9.59 0.73 12.19
N TRP A 10 9.11 -0.39 11.63
CA TRP A 10 8.70 -1.59 12.37
C TRP A 10 9.34 -2.83 11.74
N PRO A 11 10.64 -3.09 11.97
CA PRO A 11 11.36 -4.18 11.34
C PRO A 11 10.89 -5.56 11.82
N GLU A 12 10.24 -5.62 12.97
CA GLU A 12 9.64 -6.83 13.54
C GLU A 12 8.30 -7.21 12.90
N THR A 13 7.69 -6.31 12.12
CA THR A 13 6.40 -6.57 11.45
C THR A 13 6.60 -6.71 9.95
N THR A 14 6.16 -7.84 9.42
CA THR A 14 6.08 -8.06 7.98
C THR A 14 4.71 -7.63 7.47
N TYR A 15 4.71 -6.75 6.48
CA TYR A 15 3.51 -6.28 5.80
C TYR A 15 3.40 -6.91 4.42
N GLU A 16 2.19 -7.26 4.00
CA GLU A 16 1.89 -7.63 2.63
C GLU A 16 1.13 -6.48 1.97
N ILE A 17 1.66 -5.99 0.86
CA ILE A 17 1.04 -4.93 0.07
C ILE A 17 0.53 -5.55 -1.22
N GLU A 18 -0.77 -5.50 -1.42
CA GLU A 18 -1.44 -5.92 -2.65
C GLU A 18 -1.95 -4.67 -3.36
N SER A 19 -1.43 -4.37 -4.54
CA SER A 19 -1.86 -3.26 -5.39
C SER A 19 -2.55 -3.76 -6.66
N ASP A 20 -3.33 -2.88 -7.27
CA ASP A 20 -4.09 -3.17 -8.48
C ASP A 20 -3.76 -2.15 -9.60
N ARG A 21 -4.06 -2.51 -10.86
CA ARG A 21 -3.87 -1.68 -12.06
C ARG A 21 -4.65 -0.36 -12.06
N PHE A 22 -5.67 -0.22 -11.22
CA PHE A 22 -6.46 0.99 -11.02
C PHE A 22 -5.88 1.86 -9.89
N GLY A 23 -4.75 1.47 -9.30
CA GLY A 23 -4.09 2.22 -8.24
C GLY A 23 -4.72 2.04 -6.86
N SER A 24 -5.53 1.01 -6.66
CA SER A 24 -5.95 0.61 -5.32
C SER A 24 -4.84 -0.18 -4.64
N TYR A 25 -4.85 -0.20 -3.30
CA TYR A 25 -3.99 -1.09 -2.54
C TYR A 25 -4.61 -1.57 -1.24
N THR A 26 -4.15 -2.73 -0.78
CA THR A 26 -4.49 -3.36 0.49
C THR A 26 -3.20 -3.65 1.24
N ILE A 27 -3.16 -3.31 2.52
CA ILE A 27 -2.05 -3.63 3.43
C ILE A 27 -2.55 -4.68 4.41
N ARG A 28 -1.82 -5.79 4.51
CA ARG A 28 -2.00 -6.81 5.52
C ARG A 28 -0.79 -6.85 6.45
N ALA A 29 -1.00 -7.13 7.73
CA ALA A 29 0.03 -7.46 8.70
C ALA A 29 -0.40 -8.73 9.42
N ASP A 30 0.50 -9.71 9.53
CA ASP A 30 0.21 -11.01 10.16
C ASP A 30 -1.06 -11.69 9.61
N GLY A 31 -1.24 -11.65 8.27
CA GLY A 31 -2.41 -12.20 7.60
C GLY A 31 -3.73 -11.42 7.78
N ARG A 32 -3.73 -10.32 8.55
CA ARG A 32 -4.91 -9.48 8.77
C ARG A 32 -4.85 -8.22 7.93
N VAL A 33 -5.96 -7.88 7.27
CA VAL A 33 -6.08 -6.59 6.56
C VAL A 33 -6.14 -5.46 7.58
N ILE A 34 -5.11 -4.61 7.59
CA ILE A 34 -5.03 -3.46 8.49
C ILE A 34 -5.43 -2.15 7.80
N LYS A 35 -5.32 -2.09 6.47
CA LYS A 35 -5.77 -0.94 5.68
C LYS A 35 -6.13 -1.37 4.27
N ARG A 36 -7.19 -0.78 3.72
CA ARG A 36 -7.58 -0.92 2.32
C ARG A 36 -7.91 0.45 1.76
N VAL A 37 -7.35 0.78 0.60
CA VAL A 37 -7.62 2.00 -0.14
C VAL A 37 -8.08 1.62 -1.53
N THR A 38 -9.36 1.84 -1.80
CA THR A 38 -9.98 1.61 -3.11
C THR A 38 -10.05 2.93 -3.86
N ALA A 39 -9.43 2.97 -5.05
CA ALA A 39 -9.34 4.15 -5.91
C ALA A 39 -8.78 5.38 -5.16
N VAL A 40 -7.45 5.52 -5.14
CA VAL A 40 -6.82 6.78 -4.69
C VAL A 40 -7.40 7.90 -5.55
N THR A 41 -8.22 8.77 -4.96
CA THR A 41 -8.95 9.84 -5.65
C THR A 41 -8.03 10.78 -6.42
N GLU A 42 -6.75 10.88 -6.03
CA GLU A 42 -5.71 11.61 -6.79
C GLU A 42 -5.35 11.02 -8.15
N TYR A 43 -5.72 9.76 -8.44
CA TYR A 43 -5.48 9.15 -9.75
C TYR A 43 -6.60 9.39 -10.75
N LEU A 44 -7.78 9.85 -10.30
CA LEU A 44 -8.88 10.24 -11.20
C LEU A 44 -8.49 11.41 -12.11
N ASP A 45 -7.59 12.28 -11.63
CA ASP A 45 -7.08 13.44 -12.38
C ASP A 45 -5.84 13.10 -13.23
N LYS A 46 -5.33 11.86 -13.18
CA LYS A 46 -4.09 11.45 -13.87
C LYS A 46 -4.32 10.32 -14.87
N PRO A 47 -5.17 10.52 -15.91
CA PRO A 47 -5.46 9.50 -16.92
C PRO A 47 -4.22 9.06 -17.73
N LYS A 48 -3.13 9.83 -17.68
CA LYS A 48 -1.88 9.57 -18.43
C LYS A 48 -0.90 8.62 -17.74
N TRP A 49 -1.13 8.22 -16.49
CA TRP A 49 -0.14 7.42 -15.76
C TRP A 49 -0.05 5.98 -16.27
N GLY A 50 -1.13 5.44 -16.82
CA GLY A 50 -1.17 4.05 -17.29
C GLY A 50 -1.14 3.05 -16.12
N SER A 51 -1.72 1.87 -16.35
CA SER A 51 -1.96 0.85 -15.31
C SER A 51 -0.74 0.50 -14.45
N LYS A 52 0.45 0.41 -15.06
CA LYS A 52 1.69 0.01 -14.37
C LYS A 52 2.21 1.10 -13.43
N LYS A 53 2.08 2.38 -13.81
CA LYS A 53 2.52 3.49 -12.95
C LYS A 53 1.56 3.75 -11.80
N LEU A 54 0.26 3.51 -12.02
CA LEU A 54 -0.75 3.50 -10.98
C LEU A 54 -0.46 2.42 -9.94
N GLU A 55 -0.18 1.19 -10.41
CA GLU A 55 0.16 0.06 -9.54
C GLU A 55 1.44 0.34 -8.71
N LEU A 56 2.47 0.94 -9.30
CA LEU A 56 3.70 1.32 -8.60
C LEU A 56 3.49 2.45 -7.58
N ASN A 57 2.74 3.50 -7.92
CA ASN A 57 2.48 4.56 -6.96
C ASN A 57 1.59 4.09 -5.80
N ALA A 58 0.65 3.17 -6.06
CA ALA A 58 -0.16 2.57 -5.00
C ALA A 58 0.71 1.80 -4.00
N ILE A 59 1.78 1.14 -4.46
CA ILE A 59 2.76 0.50 -3.58
C ILE A 59 3.52 1.54 -2.74
N GLU A 60 3.97 2.64 -3.35
CA GLU A 60 4.69 3.70 -2.62
C GLU A 60 3.80 4.39 -1.58
N ASP A 61 2.54 4.66 -1.92
CA ASP A 61 1.56 5.22 -0.99
C ASP A 61 1.28 4.25 0.17
N ALA A 62 1.20 2.94 -0.12
CA ALA A 62 1.06 1.93 0.90
C ALA A 62 2.26 1.91 1.87
N LYS A 63 3.50 1.99 1.38
CA LYS A 63 4.70 2.09 2.23
C LYS A 63 4.67 3.35 3.10
N ALA A 64 4.31 4.50 2.52
CA ALA A 64 4.17 5.76 3.26
C ALA A 64 3.05 5.69 4.32
N ALA A 65 1.97 4.97 4.04
CA ALA A 65 0.92 4.71 5.02
C ALA A 65 1.41 3.83 6.17
N ILE A 66 2.21 2.79 5.88
CA ILE A 66 2.81 1.91 6.89
C ILE A 66 3.73 2.69 7.84
N ALA A 67 4.57 3.58 7.29
CA ALA A 67 5.43 4.46 8.09
C ALA A 67 4.65 5.40 9.03
N ARG A 68 3.36 5.63 8.76
CA ARG A 68 2.46 6.48 9.55
C ARG A 68 1.57 5.71 10.52
N PHE A 69 1.60 4.38 10.51
CA PHE A 69 0.82 3.60 11.48
C PHE A 69 1.37 3.84 12.89
N ARG A 70 0.48 4.10 13.86
CA ARG A 70 0.80 3.88 15.27
C ARG A 70 1.04 2.38 15.44
N SER A 71 2.05 2.03 16.25
CA SER A 71 2.56 0.69 16.48
C SER A 71 1.50 -0.41 16.25
N PRO A 72 1.74 -1.39 15.35
CA PRO A 72 0.80 -2.49 15.13
C PRO A 72 0.67 -3.39 16.38
N THR A 73 1.69 -3.37 17.24
CA THR A 73 1.72 -3.90 18.60
C THR A 73 1.30 -2.80 19.57
N GLY A 74 0.00 -2.69 19.84
CA GLY A 74 -0.50 -1.96 21.00
C GLY A 74 -0.17 -2.68 22.30
#